data_AF-A0A353DDD3-F1
#
_entry.id   AF-A0A353DDD3-F1
#
_cell.length_a   1.000
_cell.length_b   1.000
_cell.length_c   1.000
_cell.angle_alpha   90.00
_cell.angle_beta   90.00
_cell.angle_gamma   90.00
#
_symmetry.space_group_name_H-M   'P 1'
#
loop_
_entity.id
_entity.type
_entity.pdbx_description
1 polymer ?
#
loop_
_entity_poly.entity_id
_entity_poly.type
_entity_poly.pdbx_seq_one_letter_code
_entity_poly.pdbx_strand_id
1 'polypeptide(L)'
;MKKIVTTALVLATSLGSAFAQNEKEPRALMFKGDDVLTGWIVAANDKVLRYKEKENSTVYRDLRLSTAKVYFLEPPEFTEAMELFKSRNYAEAKDKFEACAKIYKKVDEIKGNYSTLSTFYQMECLRKLEELAQLSPLIEGLNFELLARTEHHTQVKIYSVFWEAVRTKSWSRLDAIASDPEWRNLKVSGGLRAQMSYCQGLALEGIDKPIQALTAYNHAFVSDFAASEEITRKAALNCLRIIDNDDSVKLAKKLYNTEDHNPDSTGAFLIKEGIALIKLWDKTLGNGATLPANYKGLLKFPPKGKPQVTPKTTKEDKKSAKKSLKEDDKKKEK
;
A
#
# COMPACT_ATOMS: atom_id res chain seq x y z
N MET A 1 43.23 -22.10 -69.58
CA MET A 1 43.31 -21.77 -68.14
C MET A 1 42.94 -20.31 -67.92
N LYS A 2 41.68 -20.02 -67.57
CA LYS A 2 41.23 -18.74 -67.03
C LYS A 2 40.14 -19.05 -66.00
N LYS A 3 40.37 -18.66 -64.75
CA LYS A 3 39.46 -18.84 -63.62
C LYS A 3 38.32 -17.85 -63.76
N ILE A 4 37.07 -18.32 -63.76
CA ILE A 4 35.90 -17.49 -63.49
C ILE A 4 35.29 -18.05 -62.21
N VAL A 5 35.60 -17.37 -61.11
CA VAL A 5 34.96 -17.56 -59.82
C VAL A 5 33.62 -16.84 -59.91
N THR A 6 32.51 -17.58 -59.88
CA THR A 6 31.18 -16.99 -59.69
C THR A 6 30.69 -17.45 -58.33
N THR A 7 30.86 -16.57 -57.36
CA THR A 7 30.42 -16.71 -55.97
C THR A 7 28.89 -16.73 -55.93
N ALA A 8 28.32 -17.77 -55.32
CA ALA A 8 26.91 -17.87 -55.04
C ALA A 8 26.49 -16.74 -54.07
N LEU A 9 25.58 -15.88 -54.53
CA LEU A 9 24.91 -14.87 -53.72
C LEU A 9 23.94 -15.60 -52.78
N VAL A 10 24.36 -15.86 -51.54
CA VAL A 10 23.47 -16.26 -50.47
C VAL A 10 22.64 -15.03 -50.09
N LEU A 11 21.38 -15.00 -50.53
CA LEU A 11 20.36 -14.11 -50.00
C LEU A 11 20.11 -14.50 -48.54
N ALA A 12 20.85 -13.86 -47.63
CA ALA A 12 20.45 -13.79 -46.23
C ALA A 12 19.19 -12.92 -46.16
N THR A 13 18.01 -13.54 -46.20
CA THR A 13 16.78 -12.91 -45.74
C THR A 13 16.95 -12.63 -44.25
N SER A 14 17.43 -11.43 -43.93
CA SER A 14 17.28 -10.87 -42.60
C SER A 14 15.78 -10.66 -42.38
N LEU A 15 15.13 -11.65 -41.76
CA LEU A 15 13.95 -11.41 -40.94
C LEU A 15 14.40 -10.48 -39.81
N GLY A 16 14.47 -9.18 -40.12
CA GLY A 16 14.59 -8.14 -39.14
C GLY A 16 13.40 -8.29 -38.21
N SER A 17 13.69 -8.63 -36.96
CA SER A 17 12.74 -8.61 -35.87
C SER A 17 11.94 -7.30 -35.92
N ALA A 18 10.61 -7.42 -35.90
CA ALA A 18 9.65 -6.33 -35.79
C ALA A 18 9.71 -5.62 -34.41
N PHE A 19 10.89 -5.51 -33.80
CA PHE A 19 11.14 -4.92 -32.48
C PHE A 19 12.05 -3.69 -32.53
N ALA A 20 12.40 -3.18 -33.72
CA ALA A 20 13.26 -2.00 -33.89
C ALA A 20 12.50 -0.69 -34.21
N GLN A 21 11.17 -0.66 -34.10
CA GLN A 21 10.37 0.56 -34.25
C GLN A 21 9.69 0.85 -32.93
N ASN A 22 10.04 1.97 -32.27
CA ASN A 22 9.23 2.74 -31.30
C ASN A 22 10.05 3.58 -30.31
N GLU A 23 11.37 3.71 -30.47
CA GLU A 23 12.12 4.69 -29.65
C GLU A 23 11.77 6.11 -30.11
N LYS A 24 11.28 6.94 -29.19
CA LYS A 24 10.95 8.34 -29.44
C LYS A 24 11.94 9.24 -28.70
N GLU A 25 12.26 10.38 -29.31
CA GLU A 25 13.11 11.39 -28.69
C GLU A 25 12.27 12.18 -27.67
N PRO A 26 12.53 12.04 -26.35
CA PRO A 26 11.75 12.78 -25.36
C PRO A 26 12.09 14.27 -25.46
N ARG A 27 11.07 15.10 -25.23
CA ARG A 27 11.25 16.55 -25.17
C ARG A 27 11.63 16.96 -23.76
N ALA A 28 12.56 17.88 -23.62
CA ALA A 28 13.00 18.39 -22.32
C ALA A 28 13.22 19.90 -22.32
N LEU A 29 13.03 20.48 -21.15
CA LEU A 29 13.54 21.80 -20.76
C LEU A 29 14.92 21.61 -20.11
N MET A 30 15.90 22.38 -20.55
CA MET A 30 17.28 22.34 -20.05
C MET A 30 17.65 23.72 -19.52
N PHE A 31 17.90 23.81 -18.22
CA PHE A 31 18.22 25.05 -17.51
C PHE A 31 19.73 25.17 -17.33
N LYS A 32 20.33 26.22 -17.90
CA LYS A 32 21.77 26.50 -17.81
C LYS A 32 21.97 27.92 -17.28
N GLY A 33 22.12 28.06 -15.96
CA GLY A 33 22.03 29.37 -15.32
C GLY A 33 20.63 29.95 -15.50
N ASP A 34 20.53 31.17 -16.01
CA ASP A 34 19.25 31.85 -16.30
C ASP A 34 18.67 31.48 -17.68
N ASP A 35 19.44 30.78 -18.52
CA ASP A 35 18.99 30.37 -19.85
C ASP A 35 18.14 29.08 -19.78
N VAL A 36 17.02 29.09 -20.50
CA VAL A 36 16.16 27.91 -20.66
C VAL A 36 16.13 27.50 -22.13
N LEU A 37 16.61 26.29 -22.40
CA LEU A 37 16.59 25.68 -23.72
C LEU A 37 15.50 24.61 -23.77
N THR A 38 14.85 24.46 -24.92
CA THR A 38 13.94 23.34 -25.19
C THR A 38 14.51 22.51 -26.31
N GLY A 39 14.48 21.18 -26.17
CA GLY A 39 14.97 20.31 -27.23
C GLY A 39 14.46 18.88 -27.14
N TRP A 40 14.70 18.14 -28.22
CA TRP A 40 14.46 16.71 -28.35
C TRP A 40 15.75 15.96 -28.05
N ILE A 41 15.69 15.05 -27.10
CA ILE A 41 16.86 14.33 -26.62
C ILE A 41 17.06 13.09 -27.48
N VAL A 42 18.23 12.99 -28.10
CA VAL A 42 18.56 11.94 -29.06
C VAL A 42 19.27 10.78 -28.38
N ALA A 43 20.17 11.12 -27.46
CA ALA A 43 20.93 10.19 -26.66
C ALA A 43 21.42 10.89 -25.39
N ALA A 44 21.64 10.12 -24.34
CA ALA A 44 22.24 10.63 -23.11
C ALA A 44 23.07 9.56 -22.42
N ASN A 45 23.98 10.04 -21.57
CA ASN A 45 24.58 9.27 -20.49
C ASN A 45 24.64 10.12 -19.22
N ASP A 46 25.25 9.58 -18.17
CA ASP A 46 25.47 10.22 -16.87
C ASP A 46 26.18 11.59 -16.88
N LYS A 47 26.84 11.96 -17.99
CA LYS A 47 27.67 13.19 -18.09
C LYS A 47 27.19 14.16 -19.16
N VAL A 48 26.71 13.65 -20.29
CA VAL A 48 26.42 14.43 -21.49
C VAL A 48 25.09 14.00 -22.08
N LEU A 49 24.32 15.00 -22.51
CA LEU A 49 23.08 14.85 -23.24
C LEU A 49 23.23 15.43 -24.64
N ARG A 50 22.84 14.67 -25.66
CA ARG A 50 22.78 15.10 -27.05
C ARG A 50 21.34 15.44 -27.43
N TYR A 51 21.13 16.63 -27.97
CA TYR A 51 19.79 17.13 -28.30
C TYR A 51 19.74 17.89 -29.62
N LYS A 52 18.50 18.09 -30.08
CA LYS A 52 18.14 18.94 -31.22
C LYS A 52 17.17 20.03 -30.76
N GLU A 53 17.33 21.26 -31.24
CA GLU A 53 16.44 22.38 -30.91
C GLU A 53 15.10 22.34 -31.67
N LYS A 54 15.02 21.54 -32.74
CA LYS A 54 13.82 21.26 -33.53
C LYS A 54 13.76 19.76 -33.83
N GLU A 55 12.56 19.17 -33.79
CA GLU A 55 12.32 17.73 -33.97
C GLU A 55 13.00 17.16 -35.23
N ASN A 56 12.78 17.83 -36.38
CA ASN A 56 13.29 17.40 -37.68
C ASN A 56 14.68 17.97 -38.03
N SER A 57 15.41 18.51 -37.05
CA SER A 57 16.76 19.04 -37.27
C SER A 57 17.76 17.90 -37.52
N THR A 58 18.75 18.14 -38.38
CA THR A 58 19.96 17.30 -38.50
C THR A 58 21.14 17.86 -37.72
N VAL A 59 20.97 19.04 -37.11
CA VAL A 59 21.99 19.67 -36.26
C VAL A 59 21.83 19.20 -34.83
N TYR A 60 22.88 18.54 -34.32
CA TYR A 60 22.97 18.04 -32.95
C TYR A 60 23.82 18.97 -32.09
N ARG A 61 23.44 19.10 -30.82
CA ARG A 61 24.21 19.81 -29.81
C ARG A 61 24.42 18.92 -28.59
N ASP A 62 25.55 19.09 -27.95
CA ASP A 62 25.89 18.37 -26.72
C ASP A 62 25.85 19.32 -25.52
N LEU A 63 25.24 18.87 -24.44
CA LEU A 63 25.09 19.59 -23.17
C LEU A 63 25.73 18.77 -22.05
N ARG A 64 26.64 19.38 -21.28
CA ARG A 64 27.20 18.76 -20.08
C ARG A 64 26.21 18.85 -18.93
N LEU A 65 25.82 17.71 -18.37
CA LEU A 65 24.85 17.63 -17.27
C LEU A 65 25.37 18.28 -15.98
N SER A 66 26.69 18.37 -15.78
CA SER A 66 27.28 19.11 -14.65
C SER A 66 27.00 20.62 -14.69
N THR A 67 26.56 21.15 -15.83
CA THR A 67 26.30 22.58 -16.04
C THR A 67 24.82 22.92 -16.20
N ALA A 68 23.94 21.93 -16.16
CA ALA A 68 22.53 22.13 -16.47
C ALA A 68 21.60 21.19 -15.70
N LYS A 69 20.38 21.65 -15.43
CA LYS A 69 19.29 20.80 -14.94
C LYS A 69 18.38 20.43 -16.10
N VAL A 70 18.00 19.17 -16.20
CA VAL A 70 17.13 18.65 -17.25
C VAL A 70 15.77 18.30 -16.65
N TYR A 71 14.70 18.77 -17.29
CA TYR A 71 13.33 18.45 -16.95
C TYR A 71 12.62 17.92 -18.18
N PHE A 72 12.28 16.63 -18.18
CA PHE A 72 11.53 16.03 -19.28
C PHE A 72 10.07 16.49 -19.25
N LEU A 73 9.54 16.84 -20.42
CA LEU A 73 8.12 17.10 -20.59
C LEU A 73 7.36 15.78 -20.64
N GLU A 74 6.16 15.76 -20.08
CA GLU A 74 5.34 14.55 -20.03
C GLU A 74 4.96 14.05 -21.43
N PRO A 75 5.31 12.80 -21.77
CA PRO A 75 4.94 12.23 -23.05
C PRO A 75 3.49 11.70 -23.03
N PRO A 76 2.77 11.73 -24.17
CA PRO A 76 1.40 11.23 -24.27
C PRO A 76 1.23 9.78 -23.78
N GLU A 77 2.21 8.92 -24.03
CA GLU A 77 2.20 7.51 -23.63
C GLU A 77 2.16 7.35 -22.11
N PHE A 78 2.84 8.23 -21.38
CA PHE A 78 2.79 8.24 -19.92
C PHE A 78 1.46 8.77 -19.43
N THR A 79 0.92 9.81 -20.06
CA THR A 79 -0.40 10.36 -19.74
C THR A 79 -1.50 9.29 -19.90
N GLU A 80 -1.52 8.56 -21.02
CA GLU A 80 -2.46 7.44 -21.25
C GLU A 80 -2.35 6.36 -20.15
N ALA A 81 -1.13 5.95 -19.81
CA ALA A 81 -0.91 4.95 -18.77
C ALA A 81 -1.39 5.46 -17.39
N MET A 82 -1.16 6.74 -17.08
CA MET A 82 -1.62 7.37 -15.85
C MET A 82 -3.14 7.51 -15.79
N GLU A 83 -3.83 7.72 -16.90
CA GLU A 83 -5.30 7.74 -16.94
C GLU A 83 -5.88 6.39 -16.55
N LEU A 84 -5.35 5.30 -17.12
CA LEU A 84 -5.73 3.92 -16.75
C LEU A 84 -5.43 3.62 -15.28
N PHE A 85 -4.27 4.07 -14.79
CA PHE A 85 -3.90 3.91 -13.38
C PHE A 85 -4.89 4.62 -12.45
N LYS A 86 -5.25 5.88 -12.76
CA LYS A 86 -6.22 6.68 -12.01
C LYS A 86 -7.64 6.10 -12.08
N SER A 87 -8.00 5.47 -13.21
CA SER A 87 -9.28 4.76 -13.39
C SER A 87 -9.29 3.36 -12.77
N ARG A 88 -8.24 2.99 -12.02
CA ARG A 88 -8.07 1.69 -11.34
C ARG A 88 -7.95 0.49 -12.30
N ASN A 89 -7.68 0.72 -13.58
CA ASN A 89 -7.39 -0.33 -14.55
C ASN A 89 -5.89 -0.68 -14.50
N TYR A 90 -5.47 -1.29 -13.39
CA TYR A 90 -4.05 -1.54 -13.13
C TYR A 90 -3.43 -2.57 -14.07
N ALA A 91 -4.21 -3.51 -14.60
CA ALA A 91 -3.73 -4.53 -15.54
C ALA A 91 -3.30 -3.88 -16.86
N GLU A 92 -4.15 -3.05 -17.46
CA GLU A 92 -3.80 -2.36 -18.71
C GLU A 92 -2.77 -1.23 -18.48
N ALA A 93 -2.87 -0.53 -17.35
CA ALA A 93 -1.89 0.49 -16.99
C ALA A 93 -0.48 -0.10 -16.87
N LYS A 94 -0.33 -1.30 -16.28
CA LYS A 94 0.94 -2.03 -16.17
C LYS A 94 1.60 -2.19 -17.54
N ASP A 95 0.86 -2.71 -18.52
CA ASP A 95 1.37 -2.99 -19.86
C ASP A 95 1.75 -1.69 -20.59
N LYS A 96 0.96 -0.63 -20.41
CA LYS A 96 1.23 0.70 -20.97
C LYS A 96 2.47 1.36 -20.34
N PHE A 97 2.66 1.24 -19.03
CA PHE A 97 3.88 1.71 -18.38
C PHE A 97 5.12 0.93 -18.84
N GLU A 98 5.02 -0.39 -19.00
CA GLU A 98 6.12 -1.20 -19.54
C GLU A 98 6.50 -0.74 -20.96
N ALA A 99 5.49 -0.50 -21.82
CA ALA A 99 5.72 0.02 -23.16
C ALA A 99 6.38 1.41 -23.13
N CYS A 100 5.89 2.33 -22.29
CA CYS A 100 6.46 3.66 -22.11
C CYS A 100 7.92 3.59 -21.62
N ALA A 101 8.22 2.67 -20.69
CA ALA A 101 9.58 2.45 -20.22
C ALA A 101 10.55 2.07 -21.35
N LYS A 102 10.10 1.17 -22.25
CA LYS A 102 10.89 0.75 -23.41
C LYS A 102 11.09 1.88 -24.42
N ILE A 103 10.06 2.69 -24.69
CA ILE A 103 10.11 3.82 -25.63
C ILE A 103 11.20 4.84 -25.23
N TYR A 104 11.33 5.12 -23.93
CA TYR A 104 12.23 6.16 -23.41
C TYR A 104 13.54 5.62 -22.80
N LYS A 105 13.89 4.37 -23.07
CA LYS A 105 15.06 3.72 -22.47
C LYS A 105 16.39 4.44 -22.76
N LYS A 106 16.52 5.11 -23.91
CA LYS A 106 17.74 5.83 -24.32
C LYS A 106 18.18 6.99 -23.40
N VAL A 107 17.32 7.41 -22.49
CA VAL A 107 17.59 8.50 -21.54
C VAL A 107 17.48 8.02 -20.10
N ASP A 108 17.52 6.70 -19.87
CA ASP A 108 17.32 6.09 -18.56
C ASP A 108 18.45 6.37 -17.57
N GLU A 109 19.56 6.98 -18.00
CA GLU A 109 20.64 7.48 -17.14
C GLU A 109 20.43 8.91 -16.60
N ILE A 110 19.43 9.65 -17.10
CA ILE A 110 19.15 11.02 -16.64
C ILE A 110 18.09 11.02 -15.55
N LYS A 111 18.36 11.71 -14.45
CA LYS A 111 17.37 11.89 -13.38
C LYS A 111 16.06 12.52 -13.87
N GLY A 112 14.94 11.95 -13.47
CA GLY A 112 13.59 12.39 -13.83
C GLY A 112 13.09 11.90 -15.18
N ASN A 113 13.79 10.96 -15.82
CA ASN A 113 13.37 10.40 -17.09
C ASN A 113 12.09 9.56 -16.98
N TYR A 114 11.35 9.47 -18.08
CA TYR A 114 10.09 8.72 -18.14
C TYR A 114 10.28 7.21 -18.28
N SER A 115 11.50 6.71 -18.59
CA SER A 115 11.75 5.27 -18.54
C SER A 115 11.69 4.76 -17.09
N THR A 116 12.56 5.28 -16.23
CA THR A 116 12.62 4.97 -14.80
C THR A 116 11.29 5.27 -14.09
N LEU A 117 10.64 6.41 -14.40
CA LEU A 117 9.36 6.74 -13.80
C LEU A 117 8.24 5.78 -14.23
N SER A 118 8.22 5.34 -15.48
CA SER A 118 7.23 4.36 -15.95
C SER A 118 7.45 3.00 -15.29
N THR A 119 8.70 2.54 -15.17
CA THR A 119 9.03 1.31 -14.42
C THR A 119 8.57 1.41 -12.96
N PHE A 120 8.70 2.57 -12.33
CA PHE A 120 8.16 2.80 -10.98
C PHE A 120 6.64 2.59 -10.92
N TYR A 121 5.87 3.19 -11.83
CA TYR A 121 4.42 3.00 -11.85
C TYR A 121 3.98 1.60 -12.30
N GLN A 122 4.78 0.92 -13.12
CA GLN A 122 4.59 -0.51 -13.41
C GLN A 122 4.66 -1.34 -12.12
N MET A 123 5.63 -1.06 -11.23
CA MET A 123 5.70 -1.70 -9.91
C MET A 123 4.49 -1.35 -9.03
N GLU A 124 3.99 -0.11 -9.04
CA GLU A 124 2.76 0.25 -8.34
C GLU A 124 1.56 -0.58 -8.81
N CYS A 125 1.41 -0.80 -10.12
CA CYS A 125 0.38 -1.66 -10.68
C CYS A 125 0.53 -3.10 -10.18
N LEU A 126 1.74 -3.67 -10.28
CA LEU A 126 2.04 -5.03 -9.84
C LEU A 126 1.72 -5.23 -8.35
N ARG A 127 2.09 -4.27 -7.50
CA ARG A 127 1.77 -4.28 -6.06
C ARG A 127 0.26 -4.31 -5.83
N LYS A 128 -0.49 -3.44 -6.52
CA LYS A 128 -1.95 -3.34 -6.40
C LYS A 128 -2.67 -4.60 -6.89
N LEU A 129 -2.11 -5.27 -7.90
CA LEU A 129 -2.59 -6.54 -8.44
C LEU A 129 -2.12 -7.77 -7.63
N GLU A 130 -1.28 -7.58 -6.61
CA GLU A 130 -0.62 -8.66 -5.86
C GLU A 130 0.24 -9.60 -6.71
N GLU A 131 0.71 -9.14 -7.87
CA GLU A 131 1.64 -9.86 -8.74
C GLU A 131 3.09 -9.75 -8.22
N LEU A 132 3.29 -10.02 -6.94
CA LEU A 132 4.54 -9.71 -6.21
C LEU A 132 5.78 -10.41 -6.78
N ALA A 133 5.61 -11.59 -7.40
CA ALA A 133 6.71 -12.32 -8.06
C ALA A 133 7.38 -11.53 -9.19
N GLN A 134 6.65 -10.62 -9.84
CA GLN A 134 7.17 -9.80 -10.92
C GLN A 134 7.86 -8.51 -10.42
N LEU A 135 7.75 -8.18 -9.13
CA LEU A 135 8.38 -6.97 -8.57
C LEU A 135 9.90 -7.11 -8.46
N SER A 136 10.41 -8.25 -7.97
CA SER A 136 11.85 -8.46 -7.72
C SER A 136 12.74 -8.13 -8.92
N PRO A 137 12.50 -8.65 -10.15
CA PRO A 137 13.36 -8.32 -11.29
C PRO A 137 13.31 -6.84 -11.69
N LEU A 138 12.17 -6.16 -11.49
CA LEU A 138 12.08 -4.72 -11.76
C LEU A 138 12.86 -3.91 -10.72
N ILE A 139 12.82 -4.30 -9.45
CA ILE A 139 13.60 -3.64 -8.39
C ILE A 139 15.10 -3.78 -8.66
N GLU A 140 15.56 -4.99 -9.02
CA GLU A 140 16.98 -5.27 -9.31
C GLU A 140 17.49 -4.48 -10.53
N GLY A 141 16.65 -4.34 -11.56
CA GLY A 141 17.00 -3.61 -12.79
C GLY A 141 16.84 -2.09 -12.69
N LEU A 142 16.22 -1.57 -11.63
CA LEU A 142 15.92 -0.14 -11.52
C LEU A 142 17.00 0.63 -10.77
N ASN A 143 17.60 1.62 -11.43
CA ASN A 143 18.35 2.66 -10.74
C ASN A 143 17.38 3.70 -10.13
N PHE A 144 16.89 3.45 -8.92
CA PHE A 144 15.89 4.30 -8.29
C PHE A 144 16.38 5.72 -7.96
N GLU A 145 17.69 5.96 -7.89
CA GLU A 145 18.28 7.30 -7.68
C GLU A 145 17.94 8.28 -8.81
N LEU A 146 17.58 7.74 -9.98
CA LEU A 146 17.13 8.50 -11.14
C LEU A 146 15.67 8.92 -11.04
N LEU A 147 14.91 8.46 -10.04
CA LEU A 147 13.60 9.02 -9.73
C LEU A 147 13.76 10.43 -9.12
N ALA A 148 12.92 11.36 -9.54
CA ALA A 148 13.02 12.76 -9.11
C ALA A 148 12.57 12.98 -7.66
N ARG A 149 11.63 12.18 -7.15
CA ARG A 149 10.98 12.38 -5.85
C ARG A 149 11.53 11.41 -4.80
N THR A 150 11.92 11.92 -3.65
CA THR A 150 12.38 11.12 -2.50
C THR A 150 11.35 10.11 -2.03
N GLU A 151 10.06 10.44 -2.13
CA GLU A 151 8.98 9.52 -1.76
C GLU A 151 8.97 8.25 -2.63
N HIS A 152 9.30 8.36 -3.92
CA HIS A 152 9.40 7.18 -4.78
C HIS A 152 10.59 6.29 -4.37
N HIS A 153 11.70 6.89 -3.90
CA HIS A 153 12.82 6.12 -3.36
C HIS A 153 12.39 5.31 -2.14
N THR A 154 11.67 5.94 -1.21
CA THR A 154 11.13 5.27 -0.03
C THR A 154 10.17 4.15 -0.42
N GLN A 155 9.30 4.37 -1.40
CA GLN A 155 8.38 3.34 -1.90
C GLN A 155 9.13 2.13 -2.50
N VAL A 156 10.21 2.36 -3.27
CA VAL A 156 11.05 1.27 -3.78
C VAL A 156 11.72 0.49 -2.65
N LYS A 157 12.17 1.17 -1.59
CA LYS A 157 12.69 0.49 -0.38
C LYS A 157 11.60 -0.33 0.33
N ILE A 158 10.37 0.17 0.39
CA ILE A 158 9.24 -0.58 0.94
C ILE A 158 8.94 -1.82 0.09
N TYR A 159 9.12 -1.75 -1.24
CA TYR A 159 9.02 -2.94 -2.11
C TYR A 159 10.06 -4.00 -1.78
N SER A 160 11.34 -3.61 -1.72
CA SER A 160 12.44 -4.54 -1.49
C SER A 160 12.46 -5.15 -0.09
N VAL A 161 11.78 -4.52 0.88
CA VAL A 161 11.82 -4.95 2.27
C VAL A 161 10.49 -5.56 2.72
N PHE A 162 9.39 -4.80 2.65
CA PHE A 162 8.10 -5.25 3.19
C PHE A 162 7.40 -6.19 2.22
N TRP A 163 7.21 -5.78 0.97
CA TRP A 163 6.47 -6.58 -0.01
C TRP A 163 7.24 -7.82 -0.45
N GLU A 164 8.57 -7.76 -0.49
CA GLU A 164 9.42 -8.93 -0.70
C GLU A 164 9.32 -9.95 0.44
N ALA A 165 9.27 -9.48 1.70
CA ALA A 165 9.04 -10.37 2.84
C ALA A 165 7.62 -10.97 2.84
N VAL A 166 6.62 -10.23 2.34
CA VAL A 166 5.27 -10.77 2.10
C VAL A 166 5.29 -11.87 1.04
N ARG A 167 5.93 -11.62 -0.10
CA ARG A 167 6.06 -12.58 -1.20
C ARG A 167 6.73 -13.88 -0.74
N THR A 168 7.81 -13.77 0.02
CA THR A 168 8.59 -14.91 0.52
C THR A 168 8.02 -15.51 1.81
N LYS A 169 6.91 -14.96 2.33
CA LYS A 169 6.28 -15.41 3.58
C LYS A 169 7.24 -15.42 4.77
N SER A 170 8.17 -14.47 4.79
CA SER A 170 9.20 -14.35 5.83
C SER A 170 8.63 -13.63 7.06
N TRP A 171 7.58 -14.19 7.68
CA TRP A 171 6.72 -13.49 8.63
C TRP A 171 7.44 -12.98 9.88
N SER A 172 8.22 -13.83 10.54
CA SER A 172 8.98 -13.42 11.73
C SER A 172 9.97 -12.29 11.43
N ARG A 173 10.61 -12.34 10.25
CA ARG A 173 11.51 -11.28 9.79
C ARG A 173 10.75 -9.98 9.51
N LEU A 174 9.58 -10.07 8.87
CA LEU A 174 8.76 -8.91 8.55
C LEU A 174 8.25 -8.20 9.82
N ASP A 175 7.81 -8.94 10.83
CA ASP A 175 7.40 -8.35 12.12
C ASP A 175 8.58 -7.69 12.85
N ALA A 176 9.77 -8.29 12.79
CA ALA A 176 10.99 -7.70 13.34
C ALA A 176 11.35 -6.38 12.64
N ILE A 177 11.32 -6.35 11.31
CA ILE A 177 11.55 -5.13 10.51
C ILE A 177 10.51 -4.05 10.85
N ALA A 178 9.22 -4.41 10.87
CA ALA A 178 8.15 -3.47 11.19
C ALA A 178 8.23 -2.93 12.64
N SER A 179 8.90 -3.68 13.52
CA SER A 179 9.13 -3.28 14.91
C SER A 179 10.42 -2.50 15.13
N ASP A 180 11.30 -2.44 14.13
CA ASP A 180 12.56 -1.71 14.20
C ASP A 180 12.32 -0.19 14.32
N PRO A 181 13.01 0.51 15.25
CA PRO A 181 12.93 1.95 15.39
C PRO A 181 13.21 2.73 14.09
N GLU A 182 14.07 2.24 13.21
CA GLU A 182 14.37 2.85 11.91
C GLU A 182 13.09 2.98 11.07
N TRP A 183 12.33 1.88 10.94
CA TRP A 183 11.10 1.85 10.15
C TRP A 183 9.91 2.48 10.87
N ARG A 184 9.81 2.28 12.19
CA ARG A 184 8.73 2.88 12.98
C ARG A 184 8.80 4.40 12.98
N ASN A 185 10.00 4.97 13.14
CA ASN A 185 10.19 6.42 13.24
C ASN A 185 10.44 7.09 11.88
N LEU A 186 10.60 6.33 10.80
CA LEU A 186 10.77 6.87 9.45
C LEU A 186 9.61 7.81 9.11
N LYS A 187 9.87 9.06 8.76
CA LYS A 187 8.80 9.98 8.33
C LYS A 187 8.36 9.63 6.90
N VAL A 188 7.12 9.15 6.77
CA VAL A 188 6.52 8.77 5.48
C VAL A 188 5.09 9.29 5.38
N SER A 189 4.56 9.38 4.16
CA SER A 189 3.15 9.72 3.93
C SER A 189 2.19 8.64 4.45
N GLY A 190 0.91 9.01 4.58
CA GLY A 190 -0.14 8.11 5.06
C GLY A 190 -0.21 6.81 4.25
N GLY A 191 -0.21 6.90 2.92
CA GLY A 191 -0.26 5.73 2.05
C GLY A 191 0.93 4.77 2.20
N LEU A 192 2.15 5.29 2.41
CA LEU A 192 3.31 4.45 2.70
C LEU A 192 3.20 3.79 4.08
N ARG A 193 2.72 4.53 5.10
CA ARG A 193 2.49 3.97 6.44
C ARG A 193 1.41 2.90 6.43
N ALA A 194 0.36 3.10 5.64
CA ALA A 194 -0.70 2.13 5.43
C ALA A 194 -0.17 0.81 4.87
N GLN A 195 0.70 0.88 3.85
CA GLN A 195 1.39 -0.29 3.29
C GLN A 195 2.21 -1.06 4.32
N MET A 196 3.06 -0.36 5.07
CA MET A 196 3.91 -0.98 6.09
C MET A 196 3.07 -1.68 7.17
N SER A 197 2.01 -1.01 7.64
CA SER A 197 1.11 -1.53 8.67
C SER A 197 0.32 -2.74 8.18
N TYR A 198 -0.13 -2.72 6.91
CA TYR A 198 -0.80 -3.87 6.29
C TYR A 198 0.13 -5.08 6.18
N CYS A 199 1.36 -4.87 5.72
CA CYS A 199 2.37 -5.93 5.66
C CYS A 199 2.68 -6.50 7.05
N GLN A 200 2.76 -5.65 8.07
CA GLN A 200 2.91 -6.11 9.46
C GLN A 200 1.70 -6.93 9.93
N GLY A 201 0.47 -6.52 9.59
CA GLY A 201 -0.74 -7.30 9.89
C GLY A 201 -0.67 -8.71 9.30
N LEU A 202 -0.26 -8.84 8.03
CA LEU A 202 -0.04 -10.14 7.39
C LEU A 202 1.02 -10.97 8.11
N ALA A 203 2.12 -10.34 8.53
CA ALA A 203 3.18 -11.01 9.26
C ALA A 203 2.70 -11.54 10.62
N LEU A 204 1.97 -10.73 11.38
CA LEU A 204 1.42 -11.09 12.69
C LEU A 204 0.43 -12.25 12.59
N GLU A 205 -0.40 -12.29 11.54
CA GLU A 205 -1.23 -13.45 11.26
C GLU A 205 -0.39 -14.69 10.91
N GLY A 206 0.64 -14.53 10.09
CA GLY A 206 1.53 -15.62 9.68
C GLY A 206 2.37 -16.22 10.81
N ILE A 207 2.45 -15.55 11.97
CA ILE A 207 3.10 -16.06 13.20
C ILE A 207 2.09 -16.32 14.33
N ASP A 208 0.81 -16.52 14.00
CA ASP A 208 -0.26 -16.88 14.93
C ASP A 208 -0.49 -15.85 16.07
N LYS A 209 -0.36 -14.55 15.76
CA LYS A 209 -0.70 -13.43 16.66
C LYS A 209 -1.90 -12.60 16.16
N PRO A 210 -3.09 -13.21 15.99
CA PRO A 210 -4.24 -12.57 15.34
C PRO A 210 -4.73 -11.30 16.05
N ILE A 211 -4.69 -11.26 17.39
CA ILE A 211 -5.11 -10.06 18.15
C ILE A 211 -4.18 -8.88 17.90
N GLN A 212 -2.87 -9.11 17.77
CA GLN A 212 -1.93 -8.05 17.41
C GLN A 212 -2.10 -7.61 15.96
N ALA A 213 -2.43 -8.56 15.07
CA ALA A 213 -2.71 -8.27 13.66
C ALA A 213 -3.90 -7.30 13.50
N LEU A 214 -4.95 -7.42 14.34
CA LEU A 214 -6.07 -6.46 14.34
C LEU A 214 -5.59 -5.01 14.50
N THR A 215 -4.68 -4.74 15.43
CA THR A 215 -4.12 -3.40 15.64
C THR A 215 -3.33 -2.92 14.42
N ALA A 216 -2.51 -3.78 13.83
CA ALA A 216 -1.73 -3.43 12.64
C ALA A 216 -2.63 -3.13 11.42
N TYR A 217 -3.69 -3.92 11.21
CA TYR A 217 -4.67 -3.65 10.17
C TYR A 217 -5.48 -2.38 10.44
N ASN A 218 -5.84 -2.11 11.70
CA ASN A 218 -6.47 -0.84 12.07
C ASN A 218 -5.58 0.36 11.72
N HIS A 219 -4.28 0.27 12.01
CA HIS A 219 -3.33 1.29 11.56
C HIS A 219 -3.29 1.41 10.04
N ALA A 220 -3.40 0.30 9.29
CA ALA A 220 -3.36 0.34 7.83
C ALA A 220 -4.47 1.22 7.21
N PHE A 221 -5.71 1.10 7.67
CA PHE A 221 -6.81 1.90 7.10
C PHE A 221 -7.00 3.28 7.76
N VAL A 222 -6.41 3.53 8.94
CA VAL A 222 -6.43 4.85 9.60
C VAL A 222 -5.29 5.75 9.12
N SER A 223 -4.11 5.18 8.79
CA SER A 223 -2.90 5.95 8.47
C SER A 223 -3.06 6.89 7.27
N ASP A 224 -3.92 6.53 6.33
CA ASP A 224 -4.18 7.29 5.10
C ASP A 224 -5.65 7.70 4.97
N PHE A 225 -6.39 7.72 6.08
CA PHE A 225 -7.84 8.04 6.11
C PHE A 225 -8.65 7.30 5.02
N ALA A 226 -8.38 6.00 4.84
CA ALA A 226 -8.97 5.13 3.81
C ALA A 226 -8.67 5.49 2.33
N ALA A 227 -7.81 6.47 2.02
CA ALA A 227 -7.47 6.84 0.64
C ALA A 227 -6.71 5.73 -0.11
N SER A 228 -5.93 4.92 0.61
CA SER A 228 -5.34 3.68 0.10
C SER A 228 -6.38 2.56 0.06
N GLU A 229 -7.36 2.69 -0.84
CA GLU A 229 -8.59 1.89 -0.88
C GLU A 229 -8.37 0.37 -0.92
N GLU A 230 -7.44 -0.10 -1.75
CA GLU A 230 -7.15 -1.53 -1.92
C GLU A 230 -6.63 -2.16 -0.61
N ILE A 231 -5.67 -1.48 0.03
CA ILE A 231 -5.10 -1.89 1.33
C ILE A 231 -6.16 -1.80 2.41
N THR A 232 -6.92 -0.71 2.42
CA THR A 232 -7.95 -0.43 3.42
C THR A 232 -9.02 -1.51 3.40
N ARG A 233 -9.52 -1.87 2.21
CA ARG A 233 -10.51 -2.94 2.04
C ARG A 233 -9.96 -4.28 2.51
N LYS A 234 -8.73 -4.64 2.10
CA LYS A 234 -8.13 -5.92 2.49
C LYS A 234 -7.89 -5.99 4.00
N ALA A 235 -7.35 -4.94 4.60
CA ALA A 235 -7.16 -4.83 6.05
C ALA A 235 -8.49 -4.99 6.81
N ALA A 236 -9.55 -4.31 6.37
CA ALA A 236 -10.87 -4.41 6.99
C ALA A 236 -11.46 -5.83 6.90
N LEU A 237 -11.35 -6.48 5.74
CA LEU A 237 -11.79 -7.86 5.54
C LEU A 237 -10.96 -8.84 6.38
N ASN A 238 -9.64 -8.62 6.51
CA ASN A 238 -8.78 -9.44 7.38
C ASN A 238 -9.17 -9.27 8.85
N CYS A 239 -9.46 -8.05 9.31
CA CYS A 239 -9.99 -7.84 10.67
C CYS A 239 -11.29 -8.60 10.90
N LEU A 240 -12.24 -8.50 9.98
CA LEU A 240 -13.51 -9.22 10.08
C LEU A 240 -13.33 -10.74 10.08
N ARG A 241 -12.40 -11.26 9.26
CA ARG A 241 -12.04 -12.68 9.25
C ARG A 241 -11.44 -13.13 10.58
N ILE A 242 -10.52 -12.36 11.16
CA ILE A 242 -9.93 -12.68 12.45
C ILE A 242 -11.01 -12.71 13.54
N ILE A 243 -11.84 -11.66 13.61
CA ILE A 243 -12.91 -11.54 14.60
C ILE A 243 -13.91 -12.68 14.47
N ASP A 244 -14.34 -13.03 13.25
CA ASP A 244 -15.35 -14.06 13.05
C ASP A 244 -14.85 -15.46 13.42
N ASN A 245 -13.54 -15.71 13.27
CA ASN A 245 -12.90 -16.98 13.58
C ASN A 245 -12.43 -17.11 15.03
N ASP A 246 -12.46 -16.04 15.82
CA ASP A 246 -12.02 -16.05 17.22
C ASP A 246 -12.97 -16.90 18.09
N ASP A 247 -12.40 -17.79 18.91
CA ASP A 247 -13.18 -18.73 19.71
C ASP A 247 -13.98 -18.03 20.82
N SER A 248 -13.49 -16.92 21.35
CA SER A 248 -14.23 -16.12 22.32
C SER A 248 -15.46 -15.47 21.67
N VAL A 249 -15.36 -15.07 20.40
CA VAL A 249 -16.48 -14.56 19.60
C VAL A 249 -17.50 -15.66 19.33
N LYS A 250 -17.06 -16.86 18.93
CA LYS A 250 -17.97 -18.02 18.72
C LYS A 250 -18.72 -18.36 20.02
N LEU A 251 -18.02 -18.38 21.15
CA LEU A 251 -18.63 -18.61 22.46
C LEU A 251 -19.63 -17.50 22.82
N ALA A 252 -19.26 -16.24 22.65
CA ALA A 252 -20.13 -15.10 22.95
C ALA A 252 -21.41 -15.11 22.09
N LYS A 253 -21.32 -15.47 20.81
CA LYS A 253 -22.49 -15.65 19.93
C LYS A 253 -23.42 -16.75 20.44
N LYS A 254 -22.87 -17.89 20.88
CA LYS A 254 -23.64 -19.02 21.41
C LYS A 254 -24.38 -18.66 22.70
N LEU A 255 -23.72 -17.94 23.59
CA LEU A 255 -24.27 -17.54 24.89
C LEU A 255 -25.12 -16.28 24.83
N TYR A 256 -25.21 -15.59 23.69
CA TYR A 256 -25.75 -14.24 23.60
C TYR A 256 -27.15 -14.05 24.23
N ASN A 257 -28.04 -15.05 24.10
CA ASN A 257 -29.40 -15.01 24.65
C ASN A 257 -29.59 -15.86 25.92
N THR A 258 -28.51 -16.31 26.54
CA THR A 258 -28.55 -17.08 27.79
C THR A 258 -28.18 -16.18 28.98
N GLU A 259 -28.47 -16.65 30.19
CA GLU A 259 -28.08 -15.97 31.44
C GLU A 259 -26.55 -15.92 31.61
N ASP A 260 -25.83 -16.84 30.96
CA ASP A 260 -24.37 -16.93 30.98
C ASP A 260 -23.68 -15.90 30.07
N HIS A 261 -24.44 -15.03 29.37
CA HIS A 261 -23.85 -13.99 28.54
C HIS A 261 -23.11 -12.94 29.39
N ASN A 262 -21.80 -12.85 29.20
CA ASN A 262 -21.00 -11.77 29.77
C ASN A 262 -20.74 -10.66 28.72
N PRO A 263 -21.32 -9.44 28.88
CA PRO A 263 -21.09 -8.33 27.96
C PRO A 263 -19.67 -7.74 28.03
N ASP A 264 -18.94 -8.00 29.12
CA ASP A 264 -17.57 -7.54 29.34
C ASP A 264 -16.53 -8.60 28.91
N SER A 265 -16.97 -9.69 28.28
CA SER A 265 -16.08 -10.72 27.74
C SER A 265 -15.31 -10.22 26.50
N THR A 266 -14.13 -10.79 26.26
CA THR A 266 -13.33 -10.53 25.04
C THR A 266 -14.15 -10.74 23.77
N GLY A 267 -14.96 -11.80 23.71
CA GLY A 267 -15.82 -12.08 22.56
C GLY A 267 -16.90 -11.01 22.34
N ALA A 268 -17.54 -10.54 23.41
CA ALA A 268 -18.52 -9.45 23.31
C ALA A 268 -17.87 -8.13 22.85
N PHE A 269 -16.66 -7.82 23.33
CA PHE A 269 -15.88 -6.69 22.87
C PHE A 269 -15.54 -6.80 21.37
N LEU A 270 -15.01 -7.93 20.92
CA LEU A 270 -14.66 -8.15 19.51
C LEU A 270 -15.89 -8.14 18.59
N ILE A 271 -17.05 -8.61 19.04
CA ILE A 271 -18.31 -8.46 18.29
C ILE A 271 -18.64 -6.98 18.08
N LYS A 272 -18.49 -6.14 19.12
CA LYS A 272 -18.71 -4.69 19.00
C LYS A 272 -17.75 -4.05 18.00
N GLU A 273 -16.46 -4.40 18.05
CA GLU A 273 -15.46 -3.93 17.08
C GLU A 273 -15.80 -4.38 15.66
N GLY A 274 -16.20 -5.63 15.47
CA GLY A 274 -16.63 -6.16 14.18
C GLY A 274 -17.87 -5.44 13.62
N ILE A 275 -18.86 -5.15 14.47
CA ILE A 275 -20.04 -4.34 14.08
C ILE A 275 -19.62 -2.92 13.68
N ALA A 276 -18.68 -2.30 14.41
CA ALA A 276 -18.16 -0.98 14.06
C ALA A 276 -17.45 -0.99 12.71
N LEU A 277 -16.63 -2.01 12.43
CA LEU A 277 -15.96 -2.21 11.14
C LEU A 277 -16.96 -2.39 10.00
N ILE A 278 -18.05 -3.15 10.20
CA ILE A 278 -19.11 -3.31 9.20
C ILE A 278 -19.76 -1.95 8.89
N LYS A 279 -20.10 -1.17 9.91
CA LYS A 279 -20.67 0.17 9.72
C LYS A 279 -19.69 1.12 9.03
N LEU A 280 -18.40 0.99 9.32
CA LEU A 280 -17.36 1.80 8.68
C LEU A 280 -17.11 1.37 7.23
N TRP A 281 -17.25 0.08 6.92
CA TRP A 281 -17.24 -0.44 5.55
C TRP A 281 -18.30 0.24 4.70
N ASP A 282 -19.55 0.27 5.18
CA ASP A 282 -20.66 0.87 4.44
C ASP A 282 -20.50 2.38 4.23
N LYS A 283 -19.76 3.06 5.12
CA LYS A 283 -19.54 4.52 5.05
C LYS A 283 -18.31 4.91 4.22
N THR A 284 -17.19 4.22 4.41
CA THR A 284 -15.90 4.66 3.88
C THR A 284 -15.03 3.51 3.36
N LEU A 285 -14.83 2.42 4.13
CA LEU A 285 -13.80 1.42 3.77
C LEU A 285 -14.19 0.62 2.52
N GLY A 286 -15.48 0.37 2.30
CA GLY A 286 -15.96 -0.44 1.19
C GLY A 286 -15.85 0.25 -0.16
N ASN A 287 -15.79 1.59 -0.18
CA ASN A 287 -15.75 2.41 -1.40
C ASN A 287 -16.80 1.99 -2.45
N GLY A 288 -18.05 1.82 -2.02
CA GLY A 288 -19.16 1.36 -2.87
C GLY A 288 -19.22 -0.15 -3.11
N ALA A 289 -18.20 -0.93 -2.71
CA ALA A 289 -18.25 -2.38 -2.78
C ALA A 289 -19.15 -2.96 -1.68
N THR A 290 -19.95 -3.97 -2.03
CA THR A 290 -20.78 -4.70 -1.06
C THR A 290 -19.91 -5.54 -0.13
N LEU A 291 -20.19 -5.45 1.18
CA LEU A 291 -19.56 -6.33 2.16
C LEU A 291 -19.92 -7.80 1.88
N PRO A 292 -18.96 -8.73 1.92
CA PRO A 292 -19.23 -10.17 1.84
C PRO A 292 -20.27 -10.63 2.86
N ALA A 293 -21.22 -11.45 2.42
CA ALA A 293 -22.41 -11.80 3.19
C ALA A 293 -22.11 -12.52 4.52
N ASN A 294 -21.02 -13.29 4.57
CA ASN A 294 -20.59 -14.02 5.76
C ASN A 294 -20.31 -13.08 6.95
N TYR A 295 -19.81 -11.87 6.73
CA TYR A 295 -19.49 -10.95 7.82
C TYR A 295 -20.71 -10.21 8.38
N LYS A 296 -21.83 -10.12 7.63
CA LYS A 296 -23.08 -9.50 8.11
C LYS A 296 -23.69 -10.23 9.31
N GLY A 297 -23.30 -11.47 9.57
CA GLY A 297 -23.77 -12.26 10.70
C GLY A 297 -23.53 -11.62 12.07
N LEU A 298 -22.47 -10.81 12.21
CA LEU A 298 -22.15 -10.09 13.45
C LEU A 298 -23.24 -9.08 13.85
N LEU A 299 -23.98 -8.52 12.89
CA LEU A 299 -25.04 -7.54 13.15
C LEU A 299 -26.23 -8.12 13.94
N LYS A 300 -26.35 -9.44 14.01
CA LYS A 300 -27.40 -10.13 14.78
C LYS A 300 -27.16 -10.11 16.29
N PHE A 301 -25.98 -9.66 16.72
CA PHE A 301 -25.53 -9.69 18.11
C PHE A 301 -25.15 -8.27 18.60
N PRO A 302 -26.08 -7.30 18.60
CA PRO A 302 -25.77 -5.95 19.05
C PRO A 302 -25.32 -5.95 20.53
N PRO A 303 -24.49 -5.01 20.98
CA PRO A 303 -24.09 -4.95 22.39
C PRO A 303 -25.32 -4.88 23.30
N LYS A 304 -25.49 -5.85 24.20
CA LYS A 304 -26.51 -5.76 25.25
C LYS A 304 -26.01 -4.75 26.28
N GLY A 305 -26.87 -3.81 26.70
CA GLY A 305 -26.57 -2.96 27.86
C GLY A 305 -26.25 -3.85 29.07
N LYS A 306 -25.43 -3.34 30.01
CA LYS A 306 -25.03 -4.08 31.21
C LYS A 306 -26.25 -4.79 31.84
N PRO A 307 -26.18 -6.09 32.16
CA PRO A 307 -27.15 -6.70 33.06
C PRO A 307 -27.20 -5.83 34.31
N GLN A 308 -28.37 -5.29 34.63
CA GLN A 308 -28.59 -4.73 35.95
C GLN A 308 -28.35 -5.87 36.92
N VAL A 309 -27.24 -5.82 37.66
CA VAL A 309 -27.02 -6.66 38.81
C VAL A 309 -28.13 -6.30 39.79
N THR A 310 -29.24 -7.04 39.77
CA THR A 310 -30.19 -7.01 40.86
C THR A 310 -29.41 -7.42 42.11
N PRO A 311 -29.27 -6.54 43.11
CA PRO A 311 -28.51 -6.88 44.31
C PRO A 311 -29.15 -8.11 44.95
N LYS A 312 -28.34 -9.15 45.16
CA LYS A 312 -28.71 -10.30 45.99
C LYS A 312 -29.18 -9.77 47.34
N THR A 313 -30.48 -9.84 47.60
CA THR A 313 -31.01 -9.69 48.96
C THR A 313 -30.50 -10.87 49.79
N THR A 314 -29.40 -10.67 50.51
CA THR A 314 -29.10 -11.45 51.71
C THR A 314 -30.13 -11.07 52.76
N LYS A 315 -31.17 -11.89 52.87
CA LYS A 315 -31.97 -11.97 54.10
C LYS A 315 -31.16 -12.77 55.11
N GLU A 316 -30.33 -12.11 55.89
CA GLU A 316 -29.97 -12.47 57.25
C GLU A 316 -29.17 -11.29 57.84
N ASP A 317 -29.24 -11.09 59.16
CA ASP A 317 -28.68 -9.95 59.90
C ASP A 317 -29.48 -8.63 59.93
N LYS A 318 -30.76 -8.72 60.28
CA LYS A 318 -31.41 -7.69 61.12
C LYS A 318 -31.98 -8.32 62.39
N LYS A 319 -31.11 -8.74 63.32
CA LYS A 319 -31.53 -9.07 64.69
C LYS A 319 -30.61 -8.60 65.83
N SER A 320 -29.63 -7.74 65.59
CA SER A 320 -28.73 -7.25 66.67
C SER A 320 -28.72 -5.74 66.92
N ALA A 321 -29.41 -4.89 66.14
CA ALA A 321 -29.29 -3.43 66.25
C ALA A 321 -30.53 -2.69 66.79
N LYS A 322 -31.37 -3.33 67.62
CA LYS A 322 -32.59 -2.69 68.18
C LYS A 322 -32.62 -2.60 69.71
N LYS A 323 -31.46 -2.46 70.36
CA LYS A 323 -31.38 -2.33 71.84
C LYS A 323 -30.47 -1.22 72.37
N SER A 324 -30.07 -0.23 71.58
CA SER A 324 -29.14 0.81 72.05
C SER A 324 -29.45 2.24 71.58
N LEU A 325 -30.73 2.60 71.40
CA LEU A 325 -31.15 3.98 71.10
C LEU A 325 -32.56 4.23 71.68
N LYS A 326 -32.68 4.09 73.01
CA LYS A 326 -33.82 4.61 73.80
C LYS A 326 -33.36 4.77 75.26
N GLU A 327 -32.40 5.64 75.48
CA GLU A 327 -32.23 6.36 76.74
C GLU A 327 -31.34 7.56 76.43
N ASP A 328 -31.53 8.64 77.16
CA ASP A 328 -30.81 9.91 77.04
C ASP A 328 -31.30 10.86 75.96
N ASP A 329 -32.56 11.26 76.08
CA ASP A 329 -32.86 12.70 75.98
C ASP A 329 -34.12 13.06 76.78
N LYS A 330 -33.97 13.29 78.09
CA LYS A 330 -34.80 14.21 78.90
C LYS A 330 -34.30 14.30 80.35
N LYS A 331 -34.02 15.55 80.77
CA LYS A 331 -33.76 16.08 82.13
C LYS A 331 -32.26 16.16 82.48
N LYS A 332 -31.72 17.27 83.01
CA LYS A 332 -32.27 18.54 83.48
C LYS A 332 -31.12 19.50 83.81
N GLU A 333 -31.39 20.80 83.70
CA GLU A 333 -31.05 21.85 84.68
C GLU A 333 -29.95 21.54 85.72
N LYS A 334 -28.78 22.19 85.66
CA LYS A 334 -28.42 23.39 86.44
C LYS A 334 -26.99 23.81 86.16
#